data_AF-A0A7W3VPR2-F1
#
_entry.id   AF-A0A7W3VPR2-F1
#
_cell.length_a   1.000
_cell.length_b   1.000
_cell.length_c   1.000
_cell.angle_alpha   90.00
_cell.angle_beta   90.00
_cell.angle_gamma   90.00
#
_symmetry.space_group_name_H-M   'P 1'
#
loop_
_entity.id
_entity.type
_entity.pdbx_description
1 polymer ?
#
loop_
_entity_poly.entity_id
_entity_poly.type
_entity_poly.pdbx_seq_one_letter_code
_entity_poly.pdbx_strand_id
1 'polypeptide(L)'
;MKRKDLQHLKIDSTLFETQSDSTVTTTVEGIAIQKKYSKQAIKAIEDIDFAAGFAPFVRGISPLMHVQHPWQINQVPQSATLEKCNQVYRNQINQGQREITLISPAKSSRTNPQPTISSLEDMKVLLAQLPLDEITVSLYSSDTIIPLLACFIAAAQELGFEDSHITGHLHYDVLLPILTTNGAYSFEKATKVVTDTISYLHQHHPKFNSLSLSNKALKVLNLSAEEELAYSLTLGIDLLQKASKQQIPVNYIATHLSYAWILGSDHFVEIAKMRAARGIWSTLLRPFNLKDEQALALPIRTQTSDIDLQTTEPIDTLACATIEATTAVFGGTQALYLQLPPTASTTLTAGQMQRFLMEEIKSCKTIDPWAGSYYVEKLTLDLVEKTINLLPSLTERGGIQSVLATRIQAKANEHGPIPSIPLDKEVAGALAKLTHSVQTKGENVLASAIEAAKVGATLDAIHQALLH
;
A
#
# COMPACT_ATOMS: atom_id res chain seq x y z
N MET A 1 39.21 11.57 -50.53
CA MET A 1 37.89 10.90 -50.55
C MET A 1 36.82 11.93 -50.20
N LYS A 2 35.86 12.22 -51.09
CA LYS A 2 34.68 13.04 -50.75
C LYS A 2 33.90 12.30 -49.66
N ARG A 3 33.65 12.93 -48.51
CA ARG A 3 32.75 12.40 -47.47
C ARG A 3 31.38 12.14 -48.12
N LYS A 4 30.81 10.95 -47.91
CA LYS A 4 29.44 10.66 -48.35
C LYS A 4 28.50 11.61 -47.60
N ASP A 5 27.74 12.39 -48.34
CA ASP A 5 26.69 13.24 -47.80
C ASP A 5 25.55 12.34 -47.26
N LEU A 6 25.31 12.40 -45.95
CA LEU A 6 24.33 11.57 -45.25
C LEU A 6 22.90 11.87 -45.72
N GLN A 7 22.65 13.00 -46.36
CA GLN A 7 21.33 13.37 -46.88
C GLN A 7 20.88 12.53 -48.08
N HIS A 8 21.78 11.75 -48.68
CA HIS A 8 21.46 10.84 -49.79
C HIS A 8 21.33 9.37 -49.36
N LEU A 9 21.51 9.06 -48.07
CA LEU A 9 21.18 7.76 -47.51
C LEU A 9 19.65 7.66 -47.39
N LYS A 10 19.00 7.17 -48.45
CA LYS A 10 17.67 6.58 -48.32
C LYS A 10 17.83 5.26 -47.55
N ILE A 11 17.73 5.34 -46.23
CA ILE A 11 17.57 4.13 -45.41
C ILE A 11 16.20 3.59 -45.79
N ASP A 12 16.20 2.45 -46.48
CA ASP A 12 14.98 1.73 -46.79
C ASP A 12 14.38 1.25 -45.46
N SER A 13 13.34 1.92 -44.99
CA SER A 13 12.66 1.58 -43.73
C SER A 13 12.07 0.17 -43.77
N THR A 14 11.86 -0.39 -44.97
CA THR A 14 11.36 -1.75 -45.15
C THR A 14 12.41 -2.82 -44.84
N LEU A 15 13.71 -2.49 -44.82
CA LEU A 15 14.78 -3.40 -44.37
C LEU A 15 14.63 -3.80 -42.88
N PHE A 16 13.85 -3.04 -42.11
CA PHE A 16 13.52 -3.33 -40.71
C PHE A 16 12.04 -3.71 -40.51
N GLU A 17 11.27 -3.84 -41.59
CA GLU A 17 9.90 -4.33 -41.56
C GLU A 17 9.89 -5.84 -41.69
N THR A 18 10.12 -6.54 -40.58
CA THR A 18 9.68 -7.93 -40.48
C THR A 18 8.16 -7.94 -40.30
N GLN A 19 7.45 -8.40 -41.34
CA GLN A 19 6.03 -8.73 -41.28
C GLN A 19 5.82 -9.95 -40.37
N SER A 20 5.72 -9.75 -39.06
CA SER A 20 4.96 -10.67 -38.24
C SER A 20 4.43 -9.99 -36.98
N ASP A 21 3.13 -9.74 -36.93
CA ASP A 21 2.37 -9.53 -35.70
C ASP A 21 2.13 -10.89 -35.02
N SER A 22 3.19 -11.67 -34.79
CA SER A 22 3.06 -12.93 -34.05
C SER A 22 3.12 -12.65 -32.55
N THR A 23 2.11 -13.10 -31.83
CA THR A 23 2.07 -13.12 -30.35
C THR A 23 3.31 -13.84 -29.82
N VAL A 24 4.07 -13.17 -28.95
CA VAL A 24 5.24 -13.75 -28.26
C VAL A 24 4.78 -14.67 -27.15
N THR A 25 3.87 -14.14 -26.33
CA THR A 25 3.39 -14.77 -25.12
C THR A 25 2.05 -14.16 -24.75
N THR A 26 1.34 -14.79 -23.83
CA THR A 26 0.13 -14.25 -23.22
C THR A 26 0.40 -14.09 -21.74
N THR A 27 0.05 -12.94 -21.17
CA THR A 27 0.18 -12.72 -19.72
C THR A 27 -0.82 -13.57 -18.95
N VAL A 28 -0.70 -13.63 -17.63
CA VAL A 28 -1.64 -14.38 -16.75
C VAL A 28 -3.07 -13.82 -16.89
N GLU A 29 -3.17 -12.51 -17.13
CA GLU A 29 -4.40 -11.75 -17.40
C GLU A 29 -5.03 -12.08 -18.76
N GLY A 30 -4.42 -12.96 -19.56
CA GLY A 30 -4.88 -13.28 -20.91
C GLY A 30 -4.62 -12.15 -21.92
N ILE A 31 -3.66 -11.25 -21.66
CA ILE A 31 -3.28 -10.18 -22.60
C ILE A 31 -2.22 -10.73 -23.56
N ALA A 32 -2.52 -10.70 -24.86
CA ALA A 32 -1.59 -11.14 -25.89
C ALA A 32 -0.47 -10.10 -26.08
N ILE A 33 0.77 -10.50 -25.80
CA ILE A 33 1.94 -9.65 -25.95
C ILE A 33 2.52 -9.80 -27.35
N GLN A 34 2.63 -8.70 -28.08
CA GLN A 34 3.17 -8.66 -29.43
C GLN A 34 4.69 -8.46 -29.41
N LYS A 35 5.38 -8.97 -30.45
CA LYS A 35 6.83 -8.75 -30.62
C LYS A 35 7.21 -7.28 -30.74
N LYS A 36 6.30 -6.49 -31.34
CA LYS A 36 6.50 -5.08 -31.63
C LYS A 36 5.18 -4.37 -31.45
N TYR A 37 5.22 -3.23 -30.78
CA TYR A 37 4.11 -2.29 -30.73
C TYR A 37 4.45 -1.09 -31.61
N SER A 38 3.44 -0.54 -32.28
CA SER A 38 3.58 0.64 -33.14
C SER A 38 2.50 1.66 -32.80
N LYS A 39 2.58 2.84 -33.40
CA LYS A 39 1.52 3.85 -33.27
C LYS A 39 0.13 3.30 -33.61
N GLN A 40 0.03 2.29 -34.49
CA GLN A 40 -1.27 1.68 -34.81
C GLN A 40 -1.91 0.99 -33.60
N ALA A 41 -1.11 0.37 -32.72
CA ALA A 41 -1.60 -0.30 -31.52
C ALA A 41 -2.29 0.66 -30.53
N ILE A 42 -1.92 1.94 -30.58
CA ILE A 42 -2.51 3.00 -29.75
C ILE A 42 -3.43 3.96 -30.53
N LYS A 43 -3.60 3.76 -31.85
CA LYS A 43 -4.29 4.71 -32.74
C LYS A 43 -5.81 4.70 -32.56
N ALA A 44 -6.37 3.61 -32.02
CA ALA A 44 -7.77 3.52 -31.67
C ALA A 44 -8.13 4.32 -30.41
N ILE A 45 -7.14 4.93 -29.74
CA ILE A 45 -7.34 5.68 -28.50
C ILE A 45 -7.17 7.17 -28.79
N GLU A 46 -8.29 7.89 -28.81
CA GLU A 46 -8.32 9.33 -29.09
C GLU A 46 -7.73 10.18 -27.93
N ASP A 47 -7.58 9.61 -26.73
CA ASP A 47 -7.26 10.35 -25.50
C ASP A 47 -6.13 9.71 -24.65
N ILE A 48 -4.90 9.55 -25.18
CA ILE A 48 -3.73 9.15 -24.34
C ILE A 48 -2.85 10.32 -23.87
N ASP A 49 -3.16 11.54 -24.32
CA ASP A 49 -2.40 12.76 -24.07
C ASP A 49 -2.75 13.38 -22.70
N PHE A 50 -2.79 12.55 -21.66
CA PHE A 50 -2.96 13.02 -20.28
C PHE A 50 -1.67 13.66 -19.77
N ALA A 51 -1.82 14.77 -19.04
CA ALA A 51 -0.75 15.37 -18.24
C ALA A 51 -0.76 14.80 -16.82
N ALA A 52 0.39 14.81 -16.14
CA ALA A 52 0.46 14.48 -14.72
C ALA A 52 -0.19 15.57 -13.86
N GLY A 53 -0.77 15.19 -12.74
CA GLY A 53 -1.43 16.12 -11.81
C GLY A 53 -2.83 16.56 -12.22
N PHE A 54 -3.39 15.99 -13.29
CA PHE A 54 -4.75 16.29 -13.73
C PHE A 54 -5.52 14.99 -13.92
N ALA A 55 -6.82 14.99 -13.60
CA ALA A 55 -7.68 13.83 -13.81
C ALA A 55 -7.61 13.39 -15.28
N PRO A 56 -7.37 12.10 -15.57
CA PRO A 56 -7.53 10.94 -14.67
C PRO A 56 -6.23 10.46 -13.97
N PHE A 57 -5.21 11.31 -13.82
CA PHE A 57 -3.97 11.10 -13.08
C PHE A 57 -3.12 9.90 -13.53
N VAL A 58 -3.33 9.39 -14.74
CA VAL A 58 -2.62 8.21 -15.28
C VAL A 58 -1.09 8.40 -15.19
N ARG A 59 -0.60 9.60 -15.55
CA ARG A 59 0.82 9.98 -15.54
C ARG A 59 1.41 10.30 -14.16
N GLY A 60 0.57 10.36 -13.12
CA GLY A 60 0.97 10.75 -11.77
C GLY A 60 0.01 11.73 -11.12
N ILE A 61 0.03 11.76 -9.79
CA ILE A 61 -0.90 12.53 -8.95
C ILE A 61 -0.57 14.02 -8.81
N SER A 62 0.63 14.45 -9.21
CA SER A 62 1.09 15.83 -9.12
C SER A 62 1.71 16.27 -10.45
N PRO A 63 1.60 17.55 -10.85
CA PRO A 63 2.16 18.03 -12.11
C PRO A 63 3.68 17.85 -12.24
N LEU A 64 4.41 17.84 -11.12
CA LEU A 64 5.88 17.76 -11.12
C LEU A 64 6.41 16.43 -10.57
N MET A 65 5.56 15.57 -9.98
CA MET A 65 5.93 14.27 -9.40
C MET A 65 7.33 14.30 -8.73
N HIS A 66 8.18 13.32 -9.06
CA HIS A 66 9.51 13.14 -8.50
C HIS A 66 10.51 14.22 -8.90
N VAL A 67 10.22 15.02 -9.94
CA VAL A 67 11.09 16.14 -10.35
C VAL A 67 11.16 17.20 -9.25
N GLN A 68 10.04 17.45 -8.57
CA GLN A 68 9.99 18.37 -7.44
C GLN A 68 10.14 17.64 -6.10
N HIS A 69 9.45 16.51 -5.94
CA HIS A 69 9.38 15.78 -4.68
C HIS A 69 9.59 14.28 -4.93
N PRO A 70 10.82 13.76 -4.71
CA PRO A 70 11.07 12.33 -4.75
C PRO A 70 10.12 11.54 -3.84
N TRP A 71 9.96 10.25 -4.10
CA TRP A 71 9.18 9.38 -3.23
C TRP A 71 9.79 9.32 -1.82
N GLN A 72 8.96 9.06 -0.82
CA GLN A 72 9.43 8.89 0.56
C GLN A 72 10.13 7.54 0.73
N ILE A 73 11.32 7.55 1.32
CA ILE A 73 12.06 6.34 1.67
C ILE A 73 11.51 5.83 3.02
N ASN A 74 10.69 4.80 2.96
CA ASN A 74 10.07 4.21 4.14
C ASN A 74 10.81 2.95 4.52
N GLN A 75 11.67 3.06 5.52
CA GLN A 75 12.49 1.93 5.98
C GLN A 75 12.44 1.86 7.49
N VAL A 76 12.29 0.64 8.01
CA VAL A 76 12.41 0.38 9.44
C VAL A 76 13.88 0.18 9.78
N PRO A 77 14.41 0.84 10.82
CA PRO A 77 15.75 0.58 11.34
C PRO A 77 15.94 -0.90 11.67
N GLN A 78 16.95 -1.50 11.05
CA GLN A 78 17.37 -2.86 11.39
C GLN A 78 18.35 -2.78 12.55
N SER A 79 17.83 -2.82 13.77
CA SER A 79 18.63 -2.74 15.02
C SER A 79 18.10 -3.71 16.06
N ALA A 80 18.94 -4.04 17.06
CA ALA A 80 18.63 -5.07 18.04
C ALA A 80 17.71 -4.60 19.19
N THR A 81 17.56 -3.30 19.42
CA THR A 81 16.75 -2.74 20.51
C THR A 81 15.97 -1.50 20.05
N LEU A 82 14.86 -1.18 20.73
CA LEU A 82 14.02 -0.03 20.39
C LEU A 82 14.75 1.30 20.57
N GLU A 83 15.65 1.41 21.54
CA GLU A 83 16.47 2.61 21.77
C GLU A 83 17.42 2.85 20.59
N LYS A 84 18.01 1.79 20.03
CA LYS A 84 18.85 1.89 18.83
C LYS A 84 18.01 2.26 17.61
N CYS A 85 16.80 1.70 17.47
CA CYS A 85 15.87 2.12 16.42
C CYS A 85 15.50 3.61 16.54
N ASN A 86 15.19 4.09 17.76
CA ASN A 86 14.96 5.50 18.04
C ASN A 86 16.16 6.36 17.63
N GLN A 87 17.38 5.96 18.01
CA GLN A 87 18.59 6.69 17.64
C GLN A 87 18.76 6.79 16.11
N VAL A 88 18.47 5.71 15.37
CA VAL A 88 18.49 5.74 13.91
C VAL A 88 17.44 6.72 13.36
N TYR A 89 16.21 6.70 13.88
CA TYR A 89 15.18 7.66 13.45
C TYR A 89 15.59 9.11 13.73
N ARG A 90 16.13 9.40 14.91
CA ARG A 90 16.62 10.75 15.24
C ARG A 90 17.69 11.20 14.27
N ASN A 91 18.65 10.33 13.94
CA ASN A 91 19.70 10.63 12.99
C ASN A 91 19.13 10.88 11.57
N GLN A 92 18.17 10.07 11.13
CA GLN A 92 17.49 10.24 9.85
C GLN A 92 16.71 11.56 9.77
N ILE A 93 15.97 11.91 10.82
CA ILE A 93 15.21 13.16 10.89
C ILE A 93 16.13 14.38 10.86
N ASN A 94 17.27 14.31 11.58
CA ASN A 94 18.31 15.33 11.54
C ASN A 94 18.95 15.47 10.15
N GLN A 95 18.95 14.41 9.34
CA GLN A 95 19.41 14.41 7.95
C GLN A 95 18.33 14.85 6.95
N GLY A 96 17.14 15.26 7.42
CA GLY A 96 16.07 15.79 6.59
C GLY A 96 14.93 14.81 6.30
N GLN A 97 14.97 13.58 6.82
CA GLN A 97 13.82 12.67 6.71
C GLN A 97 12.62 13.28 7.46
N ARG A 98 11.45 13.25 6.82
CA ARG A 98 10.20 13.81 7.38
C ARG A 98 9.10 12.79 7.54
N GLU A 99 9.39 11.53 7.22
CA GLU A 99 8.46 10.43 7.42
C GLU A 99 9.18 9.22 7.98
N ILE A 100 8.63 8.59 9.03
CA ILE A 100 9.14 7.33 9.61
C ILE A 100 8.07 6.24 9.49
N THR A 101 8.49 4.97 9.50
CA THR A 101 7.56 3.83 9.40
C THR A 101 7.65 2.97 10.64
N LEU A 102 6.56 2.74 11.34
CA LEU A 102 6.51 1.82 12.48
C LEU A 102 5.87 0.51 12.03
N ILE A 103 6.55 -0.60 12.31
CA ILE A 103 6.04 -1.94 12.04
C ILE A 103 5.88 -2.70 13.35
N SER A 104 4.72 -3.34 13.53
CA SER A 104 4.58 -4.43 14.49
C SER A 104 4.89 -5.73 13.76
N PRO A 105 6.01 -6.41 14.03
CA PRO A 105 6.36 -7.63 13.32
C PRO A 105 5.32 -8.72 13.59
N ALA A 106 4.95 -9.45 12.53
CA ALA A 106 4.13 -10.65 12.67
C ALA A 106 4.94 -11.74 13.40
N LYS A 107 4.30 -12.49 14.32
CA LYS A 107 4.93 -13.56 15.11
C LYS A 107 5.61 -14.65 14.27
N SER A 108 5.29 -14.74 12.98
CA SER A 108 5.84 -15.72 12.04
C SER A 108 7.12 -15.27 11.33
N SER A 109 7.57 -14.02 11.49
CA SER A 109 8.82 -13.54 10.87
C SER A 109 10.04 -14.11 11.61
N ARG A 110 10.43 -15.34 11.26
CA ARG A 110 11.56 -16.06 11.84
C ARG A 110 12.93 -15.56 11.38
N THR A 111 12.97 -14.64 10.43
CA THR A 111 14.17 -14.38 9.62
C THR A 111 14.87 -13.06 9.92
N ASN A 112 14.31 -12.22 10.78
CA ASN A 112 15.00 -11.05 11.33
C ASN A 112 14.33 -10.66 12.66
N PRO A 113 14.94 -10.93 13.84
CA PRO A 113 14.37 -10.51 15.11
C PRO A 113 14.53 -8.99 15.25
N GLN A 114 13.64 -8.24 14.62
CA GLN A 114 13.46 -6.83 14.93
C GLN A 114 12.86 -6.73 16.35
N PRO A 115 13.26 -5.71 17.13
CA PRO A 115 12.64 -5.47 18.43
C PRO A 115 11.15 -5.23 18.24
N THR A 116 10.35 -6.03 18.92
CA THR A 116 8.89 -6.03 18.76
C THR A 116 8.27 -4.97 19.66
N ILE A 117 7.42 -4.12 19.09
CA ILE A 117 6.56 -3.25 19.89
C ILE A 117 5.43 -4.13 20.44
N SER A 118 5.41 -4.38 21.74
CA SER A 118 4.42 -5.26 22.39
C SER A 118 3.45 -4.51 23.30
N SER A 119 3.83 -3.30 23.72
CA SER A 119 3.13 -2.49 24.71
C SER A 119 3.22 -0.99 24.43
N LEU A 120 2.48 -0.22 25.23
CA LEU A 120 2.55 1.24 25.25
C LEU A 120 3.94 1.75 25.65
N GLU A 121 4.59 1.11 26.61
CA GLU A 121 5.93 1.53 27.09
C GLU A 121 7.01 1.31 26.03
N ASP A 122 6.93 0.20 25.27
CA ASP A 122 7.81 -0.03 24.11
C ASP A 122 7.66 1.09 23.06
N MET A 123 6.41 1.47 22.79
CA MET A 123 6.13 2.57 21.86
C MET A 123 6.71 3.89 22.36
N LYS A 124 6.61 4.19 23.66
CA LYS A 124 7.21 5.40 24.26
C LYS A 124 8.73 5.41 24.15
N VAL A 125 9.39 4.27 24.36
CA VAL A 125 10.85 4.15 24.14
C VAL A 125 11.20 4.49 22.69
N LEU A 126 10.43 3.96 21.74
CA LEU A 126 10.68 4.19 20.32
C LEU A 126 10.42 5.65 19.89
N LEU A 127 9.40 6.30 20.45
CA LEU A 127 8.99 7.67 20.11
C LEU A 127 9.73 8.76 20.92
N ALA A 128 10.47 8.38 21.95
CA ALA A 128 11.14 9.32 22.84
C ALA A 128 11.98 10.35 22.07
N GLN A 129 11.73 11.64 22.31
CA GLN A 129 12.45 12.77 21.69
C GLN A 129 12.34 12.84 20.15
N LEU A 130 11.35 12.17 19.54
CA LEU A 130 11.00 12.39 18.13
C LEU A 130 10.02 13.57 18.02
N PRO A 131 10.19 14.49 17.07
CA PRO A 131 9.29 15.64 16.88
C PRO A 131 8.05 15.22 16.08
N LEU A 132 7.08 14.56 16.73
CA LEU A 132 5.89 13.97 16.06
C LEU A 132 4.94 15.01 15.43
N ASP A 133 5.09 16.28 15.79
CA ASP A 133 4.40 17.44 15.23
C ASP A 133 5.08 17.98 13.95
N GLU A 134 6.32 17.57 13.67
CA GLU A 134 7.09 17.99 12.49
C GLU A 134 7.29 16.87 11.45
N ILE A 135 6.96 15.62 11.80
CA ILE A 135 7.13 14.44 10.94
C ILE A 135 5.81 13.70 10.73
N THR A 136 5.77 12.90 9.67
CA THR A 136 4.70 11.96 9.38
C THR A 136 5.06 10.56 9.91
N VAL A 137 4.10 9.86 10.50
CA VAL A 137 4.28 8.47 10.96
C VAL A 137 3.42 7.52 10.12
N SER A 138 4.06 6.65 9.35
CA SER A 138 3.41 5.54 8.65
C SER A 138 3.33 4.31 9.56
N LEU A 139 2.14 3.80 9.80
CA LEU A 139 1.92 2.59 10.60
C LEU A 139 1.58 1.42 9.68
N TYR A 140 2.32 0.32 9.82
CA TYR A 140 2.10 -0.90 9.06
C TYR A 140 2.12 -2.13 9.97
N SER A 141 1.12 -3.00 9.83
CA SER A 141 1.11 -4.31 10.45
C SER A 141 0.22 -5.24 9.63
N SER A 142 0.58 -6.52 9.55
CA SER A 142 -0.25 -7.52 8.89
C SER A 142 -1.51 -7.85 9.71
N ASP A 143 -1.37 -7.99 11.03
CA ASP A 143 -2.46 -8.51 11.89
C ASP A 143 -2.87 -7.54 13.00
N THR A 144 -1.94 -6.69 13.47
CA THR A 144 -2.09 -5.89 14.70
C THR A 144 -2.18 -4.38 14.42
N ILE A 145 -2.68 -3.97 13.26
CA ILE A 145 -2.67 -2.55 12.86
C ILE A 145 -3.49 -1.64 13.79
N ILE A 146 -4.67 -2.09 14.23
CA ILE A 146 -5.50 -1.34 15.18
C ILE A 146 -4.85 -1.26 16.57
N PRO A 147 -4.35 -2.36 17.17
CA PRO A 147 -3.54 -2.29 18.37
C PRO A 147 -2.32 -1.35 18.26
N LEU A 148 -1.60 -1.41 17.14
CA LEU A 148 -0.44 -0.55 16.90
C LEU A 148 -0.82 0.93 16.85
N LEU A 149 -1.91 1.27 16.15
CA LEU A 149 -2.46 2.63 16.11
C LEU A 149 -2.92 3.10 17.49
N ALA A 150 -3.61 2.26 18.24
CA ALA A 150 -4.07 2.58 19.59
C ALA A 150 -2.90 2.90 20.53
N CYS A 151 -1.86 2.04 20.54
CA CYS A 151 -0.64 2.28 21.31
C CYS A 151 0.12 3.52 20.83
N PHE A 152 0.18 3.78 19.52
CA PHE A 152 0.81 4.98 18.97
C PHE A 152 0.12 6.26 19.46
N ILE A 153 -1.20 6.34 19.34
CA ILE A 153 -1.98 7.51 19.79
C ILE A 153 -1.83 7.70 21.30
N ALA A 154 -2.01 6.64 22.09
CA ALA A 154 -1.84 6.71 23.54
C ALA A 154 -0.43 7.16 23.94
N ALA A 155 0.62 6.65 23.28
CA ALA A 155 1.99 7.04 23.56
C ALA A 155 2.24 8.51 23.21
N ALA A 156 1.74 8.98 22.05
CA ALA A 156 1.89 10.37 21.65
C ALA A 156 1.19 11.32 22.64
N GLN A 157 0.00 10.95 23.11
CA GLN A 157 -0.74 11.70 24.15
C GLN A 157 0.04 11.76 25.47
N GLU A 158 0.58 10.63 25.95
CA GLU A 158 1.40 10.60 27.18
C GLU A 158 2.72 11.36 27.06
N LEU A 159 3.27 11.46 25.85
CA LEU A 159 4.44 12.28 25.55
C LEU A 159 4.11 13.77 25.39
N GLY A 160 2.83 14.16 25.49
CA GLY A 160 2.38 15.54 25.48
C GLY A 160 2.09 16.14 24.10
N PHE A 161 1.97 15.32 23.05
CA PHE A 161 1.58 15.81 21.73
C PHE A 161 0.07 16.04 21.64
N GLU A 162 -0.32 17.15 21.02
CA GLU A 162 -1.71 17.43 20.70
C GLU A 162 -2.19 16.59 19.51
N ASP A 163 -3.36 15.96 19.65
CA ASP A 163 -3.93 15.04 18.64
C ASP A 163 -4.01 15.68 17.23
N SER A 164 -4.31 16.98 17.16
CA SER A 164 -4.48 17.72 15.90
C SER A 164 -3.19 18.00 15.13
N HIS A 165 -2.02 17.84 15.77
CA HIS A 165 -0.71 18.03 15.14
C HIS A 165 -0.12 16.74 14.60
N ILE A 166 -0.60 15.58 15.06
CA ILE A 166 -0.10 14.27 14.63
C ILE A 166 -0.51 14.01 13.18
N THR A 167 0.49 13.77 12.33
CA THR A 167 0.31 13.43 10.92
C THR A 167 0.75 11.99 10.68
N GLY A 168 0.01 11.24 9.87
CA GLY A 168 0.37 9.84 9.63
C GLY A 168 -0.37 9.15 8.51
N HIS A 169 -0.02 7.89 8.28
CA HIS A 169 -0.68 6.98 7.34
C HIS A 169 -0.98 5.66 8.02
N LEU A 170 -2.22 5.17 7.90
CA LEU A 170 -2.60 3.86 8.42
C LEU A 170 -2.65 2.84 7.29
N HIS A 171 -1.69 1.91 7.22
CA HIS A 171 -1.72 0.83 6.24
C HIS A 171 -2.54 -0.34 6.75
N TYR A 172 -3.73 -0.56 6.19
CA TYR A 172 -4.65 -1.58 6.64
C TYR A 172 -5.10 -2.47 5.48
N ASP A 173 -4.78 -3.76 5.59
CA ASP A 173 -5.45 -4.82 4.82
C ASP A 173 -6.76 -5.24 5.48
N VAL A 174 -7.88 -4.83 4.91
CA VAL A 174 -9.23 -5.11 5.44
C VAL A 174 -9.59 -6.60 5.30
N LEU A 175 -8.97 -7.30 4.35
CA LEU A 175 -9.34 -8.68 4.00
C LEU A 175 -8.42 -9.71 4.66
N LEU A 176 -7.18 -9.34 4.97
CA LEU A 176 -6.20 -10.26 5.55
C LEU A 176 -6.67 -10.89 6.87
N PRO A 177 -7.24 -10.14 7.84
CA PRO A 177 -7.78 -10.74 9.07
C PRO A 177 -8.88 -11.78 8.80
N ILE A 178 -9.69 -11.56 7.76
CA ILE A 178 -10.76 -12.50 7.37
C ILE A 178 -10.14 -13.81 6.86
N LEU A 179 -9.08 -13.71 6.06
CA LEU A 179 -8.36 -14.85 5.51
C LEU A 179 -7.56 -15.60 6.57
N THR A 180 -6.84 -14.91 7.46
CA THR A 180 -5.96 -15.53 8.46
C THR A 180 -6.74 -16.20 9.59
N THR A 181 -7.96 -15.73 9.87
CA THR A 181 -8.85 -16.31 10.88
C THR A 181 -9.86 -17.32 10.30
N ASN A 182 -9.70 -17.70 9.03
CA ASN A 182 -10.63 -18.57 8.30
C ASN A 182 -12.11 -18.15 8.46
N GLY A 183 -12.38 -16.84 8.38
CA GLY A 183 -13.73 -16.28 8.44
C GLY A 183 -14.30 -16.03 9.84
N ALA A 184 -13.59 -16.37 10.92
CA ALA A 184 -14.04 -16.02 12.28
C ALA A 184 -14.13 -14.50 12.46
N TYR A 185 -13.19 -13.76 11.86
CA TYR A 185 -13.30 -12.32 11.70
C TYR A 185 -14.13 -12.00 10.45
N SER A 186 -15.41 -11.65 10.64
CA SER A 186 -16.33 -11.45 9.52
C SER A 186 -16.05 -10.15 8.74
N PHE A 187 -16.49 -10.10 7.48
CA PHE A 187 -16.39 -8.88 6.67
C PHE A 187 -17.14 -7.68 7.27
N GLU A 188 -18.24 -7.94 7.98
CA GLU A 188 -19.00 -6.91 8.70
C GLU A 188 -18.21 -6.34 9.87
N LYS A 189 -17.53 -7.20 10.66
CA LYS A 189 -16.60 -6.77 11.72
C LYS A 189 -15.48 -5.92 11.12
N ALA A 190 -14.81 -6.41 10.07
CA ALA A 190 -13.72 -5.70 9.40
C ALA A 190 -14.15 -4.31 8.90
N THR A 191 -15.31 -4.26 8.22
CA THR A 191 -15.91 -3.00 7.75
C THR A 191 -16.16 -2.05 8.91
N LYS A 192 -16.78 -2.51 10.01
CA LYS A 192 -17.08 -1.67 11.17
C LYS A 192 -15.80 -1.09 11.78
N VAL A 193 -14.78 -1.91 12.01
CA VAL A 193 -13.50 -1.47 12.57
C VAL A 193 -12.86 -0.39 11.71
N VAL A 194 -12.86 -0.56 10.38
CA VAL A 194 -12.34 0.46 9.45
C VAL A 194 -13.17 1.75 9.53
N THR A 195 -14.50 1.66 9.48
CA THR A 195 -15.34 2.87 9.51
C THR A 195 -15.25 3.62 10.83
N ASP A 196 -15.17 2.91 11.96
CA ASP A 196 -14.99 3.51 13.28
C ASP A 196 -13.60 4.17 13.39
N THR A 197 -12.58 3.55 12.81
CA THR A 197 -11.22 4.13 12.73
C THR A 197 -11.21 5.43 11.92
N ILE A 198 -11.84 5.45 10.74
CA ILE A 198 -11.96 6.67 9.92
C ILE A 198 -12.72 7.76 10.70
N SER A 199 -13.81 7.39 11.38
CA SER A 199 -14.62 8.33 12.17
C SER A 199 -13.82 8.96 13.32
N TYR A 200 -13.10 8.13 14.08
CA TYR A 200 -12.27 8.61 15.20
C TYR A 200 -11.14 9.52 14.70
N LEU A 201 -10.41 9.10 13.66
CA LEU A 201 -9.33 9.90 13.10
C LEU A 201 -9.84 11.21 12.51
N HIS A 202 -11.01 11.22 11.86
CA HIS A 202 -11.62 12.46 11.36
C HIS A 202 -11.90 13.48 12.47
N GLN A 203 -12.36 13.00 13.63
CA GLN A 203 -12.74 13.86 14.76
C GLN A 203 -11.54 14.35 15.57
N HIS A 204 -10.52 13.50 15.75
CA HIS A 204 -9.42 13.75 16.68
C HIS A 204 -8.07 14.02 15.98
N HIS A 205 -7.81 13.37 14.85
CA HIS A 205 -6.54 13.41 14.13
C HIS A 205 -6.74 13.72 12.63
N PRO A 206 -7.26 14.91 12.26
CA PRO A 206 -7.70 15.22 10.90
C PRO A 206 -6.56 15.25 9.87
N LYS A 207 -5.29 15.25 10.30
CA LYS A 207 -4.11 15.15 9.43
C LYS A 207 -3.66 13.71 9.17
N PHE A 208 -4.34 12.73 9.77
CA PHE A 208 -4.03 11.32 9.56
C PHE A 208 -4.71 10.81 8.30
N ASN A 209 -3.94 10.22 7.39
CA ASN A 209 -4.48 9.47 6.26
C ASN A 209 -5.09 8.18 6.80
N SER A 210 -6.39 8.26 7.04
CA SER A 210 -7.14 7.30 7.85
C SER A 210 -7.19 5.89 7.30
N LEU A 211 -6.95 5.70 6.00
CA LEU A 211 -6.97 4.39 5.38
C LEU A 211 -6.07 4.31 4.15
N SER A 212 -5.02 3.51 4.23
CA SER A 212 -4.23 3.08 3.09
C SER A 212 -4.49 1.60 2.82
N LEU A 213 -5.30 1.30 1.80
CA LEU A 213 -5.76 -0.05 1.49
C LEU A 213 -4.61 -0.92 0.95
N SER A 214 -4.34 -2.02 1.65
CA SER A 214 -3.37 -3.02 1.23
C SER A 214 -3.96 -4.01 0.23
N ASN A 215 -3.14 -4.49 -0.71
CA ASN A 215 -3.47 -5.57 -1.64
C ASN A 215 -2.88 -6.93 -1.22
N LYS A 216 -2.27 -7.04 -0.02
CA LYS A 216 -1.58 -8.26 0.43
C LYS A 216 -2.50 -9.49 0.41
N ALA A 217 -3.71 -9.36 0.93
CA ALA A 217 -4.71 -10.42 0.87
C ALA A 217 -5.06 -10.83 -0.58
N LEU A 218 -5.15 -9.86 -1.49
CA LEU A 218 -5.44 -10.12 -2.91
C LEU A 218 -4.28 -10.88 -3.58
N LYS A 219 -3.02 -10.56 -3.23
CA LYS A 219 -1.85 -11.32 -3.68
C LYS A 219 -1.87 -12.75 -3.13
N VAL A 220 -2.27 -12.98 -1.88
CA VAL A 220 -2.45 -14.33 -1.29
C VAL A 220 -3.52 -15.15 -2.00
N LEU A 221 -4.51 -14.49 -2.60
CA LEU A 221 -5.54 -15.11 -3.42
C LEU A 221 -5.07 -15.44 -4.85
N ASN A 222 -3.85 -15.05 -5.24
CA ASN A 222 -3.27 -15.26 -6.58
C ASN A 222 -4.16 -14.73 -7.71
N LEU A 223 -4.78 -13.56 -7.50
CA LEU A 223 -5.61 -12.90 -8.50
C LEU A 223 -4.77 -12.34 -9.65
N SER A 224 -5.35 -12.29 -10.86
CA SER A 224 -4.74 -11.61 -12.00
C SER A 224 -4.71 -10.08 -11.78
N ALA A 225 -3.91 -9.34 -12.54
CA ALA A 225 -3.78 -7.89 -12.33
C ALA A 225 -5.12 -7.13 -12.51
N GLU A 226 -5.97 -7.51 -13.46
CA GLU A 226 -7.29 -6.88 -13.65
C GLU A 226 -8.26 -7.21 -12.51
N GLU A 227 -8.20 -8.41 -11.94
CA GLU A 227 -8.99 -8.82 -10.79
C GLU A 227 -8.53 -8.07 -9.53
N GLU A 228 -7.21 -8.01 -9.30
CA GLU A 228 -6.62 -7.25 -8.20
C GLU A 228 -7.07 -5.79 -8.24
N LEU A 229 -7.00 -5.14 -9.42
CA LEU A 229 -7.52 -3.79 -9.63
C LEU A 229 -9.02 -3.70 -9.31
N ALA A 230 -9.82 -4.59 -9.90
CA ALA A 230 -11.27 -4.54 -9.76
C ALA A 230 -11.71 -4.68 -8.30
N TYR A 231 -11.21 -5.69 -7.58
CA TYR A 231 -11.57 -5.91 -6.18
C TYR A 231 -11.00 -4.83 -5.26
N SER A 232 -9.75 -4.39 -5.47
CA SER A 232 -9.11 -3.39 -4.62
C SER A 232 -9.79 -2.01 -4.73
N LEU A 233 -10.14 -1.59 -5.95
CA LEU A 233 -10.79 -0.29 -6.18
C LEU A 233 -12.27 -0.30 -5.76
N THR A 234 -13.01 -1.37 -6.05
CA THR A 234 -14.41 -1.50 -5.60
C THR A 234 -14.53 -1.56 -4.08
N LEU A 235 -13.61 -2.27 -3.40
CA LEU A 235 -13.54 -2.28 -1.94
C LEU A 235 -13.33 -0.86 -1.39
N GLY A 236 -12.47 -0.06 -2.03
CA GLY A 236 -12.26 1.35 -1.65
C GLY A 236 -13.53 2.18 -1.79
N ILE A 237 -14.26 2.04 -2.90
CA ILE A 237 -15.54 2.73 -3.12
C ILE A 237 -16.60 2.29 -2.10
N ASP A 238 -16.70 1.00 -1.81
CA ASP A 238 -17.66 0.47 -0.83
C ASP A 238 -17.38 1.01 0.58
N LEU A 239 -16.11 1.05 0.98
CA LEU A 239 -15.70 1.61 2.28
C LEU A 239 -15.97 3.10 2.36
N LEU A 240 -15.69 3.85 1.29
CA LEU A 240 -16.01 5.27 1.19
C LEU A 240 -17.53 5.52 1.33
N GLN A 241 -18.36 4.73 0.64
CA GLN A 241 -19.83 4.84 0.74
C GLN A 241 -20.32 4.51 2.16
N LYS A 242 -19.76 3.50 2.80
CA LYS A 242 -20.14 3.10 4.17
C LYS A 242 -19.69 4.12 5.21
N ALA A 243 -18.49 4.66 5.11
CA ALA A 243 -18.00 5.71 5.98
C ALA A 243 -18.82 7.01 5.81
N SER A 244 -19.23 7.35 4.58
CA SER A 244 -20.10 8.50 4.31
C SER A 244 -21.46 8.42 5.02
N LYS A 245 -22.02 7.21 5.18
CA LYS A 245 -23.26 7.00 5.95
C LYS A 245 -23.12 7.36 7.44
N GLN A 246 -21.89 7.45 7.96
CA GLN A 246 -21.61 7.91 9.33
C GLN A 246 -21.41 9.44 9.41
N GLN A 247 -21.93 10.20 8.43
CA GLN A 247 -21.84 11.67 8.36
C GLN A 247 -20.41 12.21 8.16
N ILE A 248 -19.47 11.36 7.74
CA ILE A 248 -18.13 11.79 7.36
C ILE A 248 -18.20 12.36 5.93
N PRO A 249 -17.69 13.57 5.66
CA PRO A 249 -17.73 14.14 4.32
C PRO A 249 -16.99 13.27 3.31
N VAL A 250 -17.63 12.97 2.17
CA VAL A 250 -17.01 12.16 1.10
C VAL A 250 -15.68 12.76 0.63
N ASN A 251 -15.59 14.09 0.55
CA ASN A 251 -14.36 14.78 0.19
C ASN A 251 -13.22 14.52 1.18
N TYR A 252 -13.51 14.44 2.48
CA TYR A 252 -12.51 14.10 3.49
C TYR A 252 -12.01 12.66 3.28
N ILE A 253 -12.92 11.72 3.07
CA ILE A 253 -12.54 10.31 2.87
C ILE A 253 -11.69 10.16 1.61
N ALA A 254 -12.11 10.77 0.50
CA ALA A 254 -11.40 10.68 -0.77
C ALA A 254 -9.97 11.23 -0.70
N THR A 255 -9.72 12.32 0.04
CA THR A 255 -8.37 12.89 0.20
C THR A 255 -7.50 12.16 1.22
N HIS A 256 -8.08 11.33 2.10
CA HIS A 256 -7.36 10.59 3.15
C HIS A 256 -7.33 9.08 2.91
N LEU A 257 -7.78 8.65 1.72
CA LEU A 257 -7.68 7.28 1.24
C LEU A 257 -6.48 7.16 0.30
N SER A 258 -5.59 6.21 0.60
CA SER A 258 -4.47 5.84 -0.26
C SER A 258 -4.42 4.33 -0.45
N TYR A 259 -3.44 3.86 -1.20
CA TYR A 259 -3.20 2.43 -1.38
C TYR A 259 -1.77 2.06 -0.97
N ALA A 260 -1.61 0.86 -0.40
CA ALA A 260 -0.33 0.26 -0.03
C ALA A 260 -0.15 -1.05 -0.80
N TRP A 261 0.55 -0.99 -1.93
CA TRP A 261 0.62 -2.09 -2.87
C TRP A 261 1.91 -2.88 -2.78
N ILE A 262 1.76 -4.17 -2.54
CA ILE A 262 2.80 -5.16 -2.79
C ILE A 262 2.88 -5.39 -4.30
N LEU A 263 4.06 -5.15 -4.86
CA LEU A 263 4.31 -5.35 -6.29
C LEU A 263 4.49 -6.84 -6.60
N GLY A 264 4.04 -7.24 -7.78
CA GLY A 264 4.43 -8.50 -8.42
C GLY A 264 5.76 -8.37 -9.18
N SER A 265 6.20 -9.49 -9.75
CA SER A 265 7.47 -9.60 -10.45
C SER A 265 7.45 -9.11 -11.90
N ASP A 266 6.27 -8.99 -12.52
CA ASP A 266 6.15 -8.50 -13.89
C ASP A 266 6.28 -6.96 -13.94
N HIS A 267 7.48 -6.51 -14.31
CA HIS A 267 7.85 -5.10 -14.35
C HIS A 267 6.88 -4.22 -15.14
N PHE A 268 6.50 -4.63 -16.36
CA PHE A 268 5.70 -3.77 -17.23
C PHE A 268 4.22 -3.86 -16.90
N VAL A 269 3.72 -5.04 -16.52
CA VAL A 269 2.35 -5.20 -16.04
C VAL A 269 2.12 -4.37 -14.78
N GLU A 270 3.04 -4.37 -13.82
CA GLU A 270 2.88 -3.60 -12.59
C GLU A 270 2.96 -2.07 -12.80
N ILE A 271 3.83 -1.59 -13.70
CA ILE A 271 3.83 -0.16 -14.12
C ILE A 271 2.47 0.20 -14.74
N ALA A 272 2.00 -0.61 -15.68
CA ALA A 272 0.72 -0.41 -16.35
C ALA A 272 -0.46 -0.49 -15.35
N LYS A 273 -0.40 -1.41 -14.38
CA LYS A 273 -1.40 -1.58 -13.32
C LYS A 273 -1.52 -0.34 -12.46
N MET A 274 -0.41 0.23 -11.99
CA MET A 274 -0.43 1.47 -11.19
C MET A 274 -1.00 2.67 -11.97
N ARG A 275 -0.69 2.77 -13.26
CA ARG A 275 -1.23 3.78 -14.17
C ARG A 275 -2.73 3.60 -14.39
N ALA A 276 -3.17 2.37 -14.67
CA ALA A 276 -4.56 1.99 -14.83
C ALA A 276 -5.37 2.27 -13.57
N ALA A 277 -4.82 1.97 -12.39
CA ALA A 277 -5.46 2.19 -11.10
C ALA A 277 -5.86 3.65 -10.88
N ARG A 278 -4.94 4.59 -11.14
CA ARG A 278 -5.22 6.03 -11.04
C ARG A 278 -6.36 6.43 -11.97
N GLY A 279 -6.33 5.93 -13.21
CA GLY A 279 -7.36 6.22 -14.21
C GLY A 279 -8.75 5.70 -13.83
N ILE A 280 -8.82 4.43 -13.40
CA ILE A 280 -10.06 3.78 -12.99
C ILE A 280 -10.59 4.42 -11.72
N TRP A 281 -9.74 4.65 -10.72
CA TRP A 281 -10.13 5.31 -9.46
C TRP A 281 -10.73 6.68 -9.69
N SER A 282 -10.05 7.53 -10.46
CA SER A 282 -10.55 8.85 -10.81
C SER A 282 -11.93 8.76 -11.48
N THR A 283 -12.13 7.79 -12.37
CA THR A 283 -13.41 7.53 -13.06
C THR A 283 -14.50 7.06 -12.09
N LEU A 284 -14.19 6.13 -11.18
CA LEU A 284 -15.13 5.62 -10.18
C LEU A 284 -15.57 6.68 -9.17
N LEU A 285 -14.72 7.68 -8.90
CA LEU A 285 -15.05 8.78 -8.01
C LEU A 285 -15.84 9.93 -8.66
N ARG A 286 -15.87 10.04 -10.00
CA ARG A 286 -16.59 11.13 -10.69
C ARG A 286 -18.06 11.29 -10.24
N PRO A 287 -18.86 10.21 -10.07
CA PRO A 287 -20.26 10.34 -9.65
C PRO A 287 -20.47 10.97 -8.27
N PHE A 288 -19.42 11.03 -7.43
CA PHE A 288 -19.50 11.61 -6.09
C PHE A 288 -19.39 13.15 -6.08
N ASN A 289 -19.13 13.79 -7.24
CA ASN A 289 -19.07 15.25 -7.40
C ASN A 289 -18.20 15.93 -6.33
N LEU A 290 -16.96 15.44 -6.16
CA LEU A 290 -16.00 16.01 -5.21
C LEU A 290 -15.71 17.48 -5.54
N LYS A 291 -15.47 18.29 -4.51
CA LYS A 291 -15.26 19.74 -4.68
C LYS A 291 -13.89 20.07 -5.27
N ASP A 292 -12.91 19.25 -4.95
CA ASP A 292 -11.53 19.39 -5.40
C ASP A 292 -11.20 18.25 -6.37
N GLU A 293 -10.75 18.59 -7.58
CA GLU A 293 -10.31 17.59 -8.56
C GLU A 293 -9.11 16.79 -8.05
N GLN A 294 -8.27 17.37 -7.19
CA GLN A 294 -7.15 16.65 -6.58
C GLN A 294 -7.61 15.50 -5.68
N ALA A 295 -8.84 15.54 -5.15
CA ALA A 295 -9.42 14.44 -4.38
C ALA A 295 -9.73 13.20 -5.23
N LEU A 296 -9.69 13.31 -6.57
CA LEU A 296 -9.79 12.17 -7.50
C LEU A 296 -8.43 11.48 -7.71
N ALA A 297 -7.33 12.04 -7.21
CA ALA A 297 -6.03 11.43 -7.31
C ALA A 297 -5.94 10.18 -6.41
N LEU A 298 -5.17 9.19 -6.84
CA LEU A 298 -4.90 7.98 -6.07
C LEU A 298 -3.43 7.92 -5.65
N PRO A 299 -3.10 8.27 -4.40
CA PRO A 299 -1.77 8.04 -3.86
C PRO A 299 -1.54 6.53 -3.68
N ILE A 300 -0.50 5.99 -4.32
CA ILE A 300 -0.06 4.61 -4.21
C ILE A 300 1.31 4.60 -3.56
N ARG A 301 1.39 3.92 -2.41
CA ARG A 301 2.61 3.61 -1.69
C ARG A 301 2.90 2.14 -1.97
N THR A 302 4.16 1.78 -2.10
CA THR A 302 4.55 0.47 -2.62
C THR A 302 5.47 -0.25 -1.65
N GLN A 303 5.32 -1.57 -1.60
CA GLN A 303 6.21 -2.49 -0.94
C GLN A 303 6.70 -3.52 -1.98
N THR A 304 8.00 -3.82 -1.97
CA THR A 304 8.53 -4.95 -2.75
C THR A 304 8.03 -6.27 -2.19
N SER A 305 7.96 -7.31 -3.01
CA SER A 305 7.38 -8.58 -2.61
C SER A 305 8.10 -9.18 -1.40
N ASP A 306 7.36 -9.95 -0.60
CA ASP A 306 7.94 -10.73 0.48
C ASP A 306 8.86 -11.79 -0.17
N ILE A 307 10.17 -11.54 -0.17
CA ILE A 307 11.13 -12.52 -0.70
C ILE A 307 11.11 -13.74 0.22
N ASP A 308 10.83 -14.91 -0.34
CA ASP A 308 11.05 -16.17 0.36
C ASP A 308 12.56 -16.37 0.55
N LEU A 309 13.02 -16.07 1.76
CA LEU A 309 14.42 -16.19 2.19
C LEU A 309 14.93 -17.64 2.16
N GLN A 310 14.08 -18.62 1.82
CA GLN A 310 14.48 -20.00 1.55
C GLN A 310 14.99 -20.22 0.12
N THR A 311 14.83 -19.24 -0.78
CA THR A 311 15.30 -19.34 -2.17
C THR A 311 16.73 -18.82 -2.35
N THR A 312 17.40 -19.46 -3.30
CA THR A 312 18.81 -19.44 -3.68
C THR A 312 19.47 -18.07 -3.77
N GLU A 313 20.75 -18.02 -3.38
CA GLU A 313 21.75 -16.94 -3.51
C GLU A 313 21.27 -15.50 -3.22
N PRO A 314 21.78 -14.84 -2.16
CA PRO A 314 21.52 -13.43 -1.83
C PRO A 314 21.49 -12.42 -2.98
N ILE A 315 22.30 -12.65 -4.01
CA ILE A 315 22.42 -11.77 -5.17
C ILE A 315 21.18 -11.80 -6.07
N ASP A 316 20.52 -12.95 -6.21
CA ASP A 316 19.32 -13.11 -7.04
C ASP A 316 18.17 -12.34 -6.39
N THR A 317 18.06 -12.45 -5.07
CA THR A 317 17.11 -11.68 -4.29
C THR A 317 17.35 -10.17 -4.44
N LEU A 318 18.61 -9.72 -4.34
CA LEU A 318 18.94 -8.30 -4.50
C LEU A 318 18.56 -7.80 -5.90
N ALA A 319 18.80 -8.61 -6.93
CA ALA A 319 18.42 -8.27 -8.30
C ALA A 319 16.89 -8.14 -8.44
N CYS A 320 16.12 -9.09 -7.91
CA CYS A 320 14.65 -9.03 -7.91
C CYS A 320 14.14 -7.77 -7.19
N ALA A 321 14.63 -7.51 -5.97
CA ALA A 321 14.24 -6.35 -5.19
C ALA A 321 14.59 -5.02 -5.90
N THR A 322 15.71 -4.99 -6.63
CA THR A 322 16.12 -3.85 -7.45
C THR A 322 15.15 -3.59 -8.61
N ILE A 323 14.75 -4.65 -9.32
CA ILE A 323 13.78 -4.54 -10.41
C ILE A 323 12.42 -4.08 -9.87
N GLU A 324 11.93 -4.66 -8.78
CA GLU A 324 10.68 -4.26 -8.13
C GLU A 324 10.72 -2.81 -7.63
N ALA A 325 11.83 -2.36 -7.03
CA ALA A 325 12.00 -0.96 -6.65
C ALA A 325 11.94 -0.03 -7.87
N THR A 326 12.56 -0.45 -8.98
CA THR A 326 12.54 0.30 -10.24
C THR A 326 11.13 0.34 -10.85
N THR A 327 10.38 -0.78 -10.79
CA THR A 327 8.96 -0.87 -11.13
C THR A 327 8.15 0.15 -10.33
N ALA A 328 8.32 0.20 -9.00
CA ALA A 328 7.60 1.11 -8.12
C ALA A 328 7.82 2.58 -8.50
N VAL A 329 9.08 2.94 -8.72
CA VAL A 329 9.50 4.30 -9.07
C VAL A 329 8.88 4.70 -10.41
N PHE A 330 9.01 3.86 -11.44
CA PHE A 330 8.46 4.16 -12.76
C PHE A 330 6.93 4.02 -12.85
N GLY A 331 6.31 3.29 -11.93
CA GLY A 331 4.86 3.31 -11.72
C GLY A 331 4.36 4.58 -11.01
N GLY A 332 5.26 5.45 -10.52
CA GLY A 332 4.93 6.72 -9.90
C GLY A 332 4.49 6.60 -8.43
N THR A 333 5.14 5.72 -7.65
CA THR A 333 4.88 5.56 -6.22
C THR A 333 5.14 6.84 -5.40
N GLN A 334 4.40 7.02 -4.29
CA GLN A 334 4.57 8.12 -3.34
C GLN A 334 5.53 7.77 -2.20
N ALA A 335 5.64 6.49 -1.85
CA ALA A 335 6.57 6.00 -0.85
C ALA A 335 6.93 4.54 -1.14
N LEU A 336 8.17 4.15 -0.86
CA LEU A 336 8.66 2.81 -1.16
C LEU A 336 9.28 2.16 0.08
N TYR A 337 8.67 1.04 0.49
CA TYR A 337 9.28 0.07 1.39
C TYR A 337 9.97 -1.03 0.56
N LEU A 338 11.28 -1.12 0.71
CA LEU A 338 12.13 -2.10 0.03
C LEU A 338 12.57 -3.17 1.04
N GLN A 339 12.09 -4.38 0.83
CA GLN A 339 12.52 -5.56 1.55
C GLN A 339 13.82 -6.08 0.93
N LEU A 340 14.89 -6.10 1.74
CA LEU A 340 16.16 -6.71 1.35
C LEU A 340 16.48 -7.89 2.29
N PRO A 341 17.10 -8.95 1.77
CA PRO A 341 17.54 -10.07 2.57
C PRO A 341 18.64 -9.62 3.53
N PRO A 342 18.68 -10.15 4.77
CA PRO A 342 19.81 -9.91 5.66
C PRO A 342 21.04 -10.57 5.04
N THR A 343 21.97 -9.77 4.53
CA THR A 343 23.20 -10.29 3.90
C THR A 343 24.41 -9.75 4.64
N ALA A 344 25.21 -10.66 5.19
CA ALA A 344 26.44 -10.30 5.91
C ALA A 344 27.51 -9.67 4.99
N SER A 345 27.38 -9.86 3.67
CA SER A 345 28.36 -9.44 2.67
C SER A 345 28.11 -8.07 2.05
N THR A 346 26.89 -7.51 2.16
CA THR A 346 26.58 -6.20 1.60
C THR A 346 26.42 -5.18 2.73
N THR A 347 27.23 -4.13 2.71
CA THR A 347 27.02 -2.94 3.56
C THR A 347 25.86 -2.06 3.05
N LEU A 348 25.21 -2.50 1.97
CA LEU A 348 24.16 -1.76 1.27
C LEU A 348 22.83 -1.90 2.01
N THR A 349 22.39 -0.80 2.61
CA THR A 349 21.06 -0.69 3.21
C THR A 349 19.99 -0.42 2.16
N ALA A 350 18.73 -0.80 2.45
CA ALA A 350 17.60 -0.53 1.57
C ALA A 350 17.42 0.97 1.27
N GLY A 351 17.71 1.85 2.25
CA GLY A 351 17.71 3.30 2.04
C GLY A 351 18.84 3.79 1.13
N GLN A 352 20.03 3.17 1.15
CA GLN A 352 21.09 3.48 0.19
C GLN A 352 20.70 3.05 -1.24
N MET A 353 20.06 1.89 -1.39
CA MET A 353 19.59 1.42 -2.70
C MET A 353 18.56 2.38 -3.32
N GLN A 354 17.61 2.87 -2.52
CA GLN A 354 16.64 3.85 -3.02
C GLN A 354 17.30 5.19 -3.38
N ARG A 355 18.28 5.66 -2.60
CA ARG A 355 19.07 6.85 -2.96
C ARG A 355 19.87 6.65 -4.23
N PHE A 356 20.44 5.46 -4.46
CA PHE A 356 21.10 5.12 -5.72
C PHE A 356 20.14 5.28 -6.93
N LEU A 357 18.89 4.83 -6.81
CA LEU A 357 17.88 5.04 -7.86
C LEU A 357 17.62 6.54 -8.11
N MET A 358 17.50 7.35 -7.05
CA MET A 358 17.29 8.79 -7.18
C MET A 358 18.50 9.53 -7.77
N GLU A 359 19.68 9.27 -7.21
CA GLU A 359 20.89 10.06 -7.39
C GLU A 359 21.77 9.57 -8.53
N GLU A 360 21.88 8.27 -8.77
CA GLU A 360 22.78 7.72 -9.80
C GLU A 360 22.03 7.32 -11.06
N ILE A 361 20.90 6.63 -10.92
CA ILE A 361 20.01 6.31 -12.05
C ILE A 361 19.25 7.56 -12.54
N LYS A 362 19.22 8.64 -11.73
CA LYS A 362 18.55 9.89 -12.05
C LYS A 362 17.06 9.69 -12.35
N SER A 363 16.42 8.73 -11.67
CA SER A 363 15.02 8.35 -11.95
C SER A 363 14.03 9.50 -11.75
N CYS A 364 14.38 10.49 -10.92
CA CYS A 364 13.57 11.68 -10.65
C CYS A 364 13.67 12.79 -11.71
N LYS A 365 14.37 12.60 -12.84
CA LYS A 365 14.61 13.69 -13.81
C LYS A 365 13.46 13.94 -14.79
N THR A 366 12.51 13.03 -14.92
CA THR A 366 11.34 13.18 -15.78
C THR A 366 10.11 12.57 -15.13
N ILE A 367 8.94 13.03 -15.55
CA ILE A 367 7.65 12.51 -15.12
C ILE A 367 7.25 11.39 -16.08
N ASP A 368 6.76 10.26 -15.54
CA ASP A 368 6.30 9.07 -16.29
C ASP A 368 7.16 8.78 -17.54
N PRO A 369 8.43 8.34 -17.38
CA PRO A 369 9.33 8.12 -18.52
C PRO A 369 8.82 7.11 -19.56
N TRP A 370 7.84 6.27 -19.19
CA TRP A 370 7.19 5.33 -20.09
C TRP A 370 6.03 5.95 -20.87
N ALA A 371 5.77 7.24 -20.71
CA ALA A 371 4.74 7.94 -21.47
C ALA A 371 5.04 7.91 -22.97
N GLY A 372 4.04 7.48 -23.76
CA GLY A 372 4.17 7.32 -25.21
C GLY A 372 4.81 6.00 -25.65
N SER A 373 5.29 5.16 -24.72
CA SER A 373 5.70 3.78 -25.06
C SER A 373 4.50 3.00 -25.56
N TYR A 374 4.48 2.65 -26.85
CA TYR A 374 3.34 1.95 -27.45
C TYR A 374 2.96 0.66 -26.70
N TYR A 375 3.94 -0.03 -26.13
CA TYR A 375 3.72 -1.22 -25.32
C TYR A 375 3.04 -0.89 -23.99
N VAL A 376 3.62 0.03 -23.19
CA VAL A 376 3.09 0.34 -21.86
C VAL A 376 1.74 1.05 -21.94
N GLU A 377 1.54 1.92 -22.94
CA GLU A 377 0.23 2.55 -23.19
C GLU A 377 -0.82 1.48 -23.50
N LYS A 378 -0.55 0.59 -24.45
CA LYS A 378 -1.50 -0.47 -24.84
C LYS A 378 -1.78 -1.41 -23.67
N LEU A 379 -0.75 -1.83 -22.93
CA LEU A 379 -0.91 -2.69 -21.76
C LEU A 379 -1.74 -2.01 -20.64
N THR A 380 -1.51 -0.72 -20.39
CA THR A 380 -2.30 0.07 -19.44
C THR A 380 -3.77 0.07 -19.83
N LEU A 381 -4.06 0.30 -21.12
CA LEU A 381 -5.43 0.34 -21.63
C LEU A 381 -6.11 -1.02 -21.62
N ASP A 382 -5.39 -2.08 -22.00
CA ASP A 382 -5.91 -3.44 -21.97
C ASP A 382 -6.29 -3.85 -20.54
N LEU A 383 -5.49 -3.45 -19.54
CA LEU A 383 -5.83 -3.63 -18.12
C LEU A 383 -7.05 -2.80 -17.72
N VAL A 384 -7.14 -1.53 -18.13
CA VAL A 384 -8.32 -0.69 -17.86
C VAL A 384 -9.59 -1.31 -18.44
N GLU A 385 -9.56 -1.71 -19.71
CA GLU A 385 -10.71 -2.32 -20.40
C GLU A 385 -11.13 -3.63 -19.73
N LYS A 386 -10.16 -4.53 -19.46
CA LYS A 386 -10.43 -5.79 -18.76
C LYS A 386 -11.01 -5.57 -17.37
N THR A 387 -10.44 -4.64 -16.58
CA THR A 387 -10.96 -4.31 -15.26
C THR A 387 -12.37 -3.74 -15.33
N ILE A 388 -12.63 -2.76 -16.19
CA ILE A 388 -13.96 -2.14 -16.33
C ILE A 388 -15.01 -3.17 -16.76
N ASN A 389 -14.68 -4.03 -17.73
CA ASN A 389 -15.57 -5.10 -18.20
C ASN A 389 -15.83 -6.16 -17.12
N LEU A 390 -14.90 -6.34 -16.18
CA LEU A 390 -15.05 -7.25 -15.05
C LEU A 390 -16.01 -6.69 -13.99
N LEU A 391 -16.05 -5.38 -13.77
CA LEU A 391 -16.79 -4.73 -12.67
C LEU A 391 -18.27 -5.18 -12.54
N PRO A 392 -19.12 -5.19 -13.60
CA PRO A 392 -20.53 -5.57 -13.46
C PRO A 392 -20.69 -7.01 -12.94
N SER A 393 -19.88 -7.91 -13.49
CA SER A 393 -19.91 -9.33 -13.11
C SER A 393 -19.43 -9.57 -11.67
N LEU A 394 -18.59 -8.69 -11.11
CA LEU A 394 -18.19 -8.76 -9.71
C LEU A 394 -19.33 -8.36 -8.79
N THR A 395 -20.03 -7.27 -9.13
CA THR A 395 -21.19 -6.81 -8.37
C THR A 395 -22.29 -7.88 -8.34
N GLU A 396 -22.58 -8.53 -9.46
CA GLU A 396 -23.56 -9.63 -9.53
C GLU A 396 -23.15 -10.85 -8.68
N ARG A 397 -21.86 -11.15 -8.61
CA ARG A 397 -21.31 -12.27 -7.84
C ARG A 397 -21.10 -11.97 -6.35
N GLY A 398 -21.59 -10.83 -5.84
CA GLY A 398 -21.44 -10.47 -4.42
C GLY A 398 -20.07 -9.87 -4.05
N GLY A 399 -19.31 -9.39 -5.04
CA GLY A 399 -18.03 -8.73 -4.86
C GLY A 399 -16.95 -9.62 -4.25
N ILE A 400 -16.01 -9.03 -3.53
CA ILE A 400 -14.89 -9.77 -2.91
C ILE A 400 -15.35 -10.79 -1.86
N GLN A 401 -16.53 -10.61 -1.27
CA GLN A 401 -17.04 -11.52 -0.25
C GLN A 401 -17.25 -12.94 -0.75
N SER A 402 -17.70 -13.11 -2.01
CA SER A 402 -17.90 -14.45 -2.58
C SER A 402 -16.58 -15.18 -2.78
N VAL A 403 -15.54 -14.49 -3.24
CA VAL A 403 -14.17 -15.04 -3.37
C VAL A 403 -13.64 -15.48 -2.01
N LEU A 404 -13.81 -14.65 -0.97
CA LEU A 404 -13.41 -14.99 0.39
C LEU A 404 -14.15 -16.23 0.88
N ALA A 405 -15.47 -16.31 0.68
CA ALA A 405 -16.28 -17.46 1.10
C ALA A 405 -15.79 -18.76 0.45
N THR A 406 -15.53 -18.76 -0.86
CA THR A 406 -14.98 -19.93 -1.57
C THR A 406 -13.61 -20.33 -1.00
N ARG A 407 -12.73 -19.35 -0.70
CA ARG A 407 -11.39 -19.63 -0.17
C ARG A 407 -11.41 -20.17 1.24
N ILE A 408 -12.26 -19.63 2.10
CA ILE A 408 -12.44 -20.06 3.49
C ILE A 408 -12.99 -21.49 3.54
N GLN A 409 -13.98 -21.81 2.68
CA GLN A 409 -14.54 -23.16 2.58
C GLN A 409 -13.49 -24.21 2.17
N ALA A 410 -12.48 -23.83 1.38
CA ALA A 410 -11.38 -24.70 0.99
C ALA A 410 -10.31 -24.92 2.08
N LYS A 411 -10.34 -24.16 3.19
CA LYS A 411 -9.33 -24.19 4.27
C LYS A 411 -9.92 -24.52 5.65
N ALA A 412 -11.02 -25.27 5.70
CA ALA A 412 -11.56 -25.76 6.96
C ALA A 412 -10.65 -26.84 7.57
N ASN A 413 -9.71 -26.42 8.43
CA ASN A 413 -9.28 -27.08 9.67
C ASN A 413 -8.11 -26.32 10.30
N GLU A 414 -8.02 -26.43 11.63
CA GLU A 414 -7.00 -25.90 12.54
C GLU A 414 -7.22 -24.46 13.04
N HIS A 415 -7.89 -24.35 14.19
CA HIS A 415 -7.56 -23.34 15.21
C HIS A 415 -7.38 -24.10 16.53
N GLY A 416 -6.18 -24.02 17.10
CA GLY A 416 -5.89 -24.52 18.45
C GLY A 416 -6.39 -23.53 19.51
N PRO A 417 -6.64 -23.99 20.74
CA PRO A 417 -7.07 -23.13 21.83
C PRO A 417 -5.99 -22.09 22.19
N ILE A 418 -6.43 -20.87 22.46
CA ILE A 418 -5.59 -19.72 22.81
C ILE A 418 -5.17 -19.85 24.28
N PRO A 419 -3.88 -19.67 24.62
CA PRO A 419 -3.44 -19.65 26.01
C PRO A 419 -3.99 -18.41 26.74
N SER A 420 -4.65 -18.63 27.88
CA SER A 420 -5.13 -17.56 28.76
C SER A 420 -3.97 -17.03 29.62
N ILE A 421 -3.66 -15.74 29.45
CA ILE A 421 -2.72 -15.03 30.34
C ILE A 421 -3.55 -14.43 31.48
N PRO A 422 -3.12 -14.53 32.76
CA PRO A 422 -3.76 -13.80 33.85
C PRO A 422 -3.66 -12.29 33.58
N LEU A 423 -4.82 -11.62 33.47
CA LEU A 423 -4.90 -10.19 33.25
C LEU A 423 -5.28 -9.48 34.56
N ASP A 424 -4.77 -8.27 34.76
CA ASP A 424 -5.29 -7.36 35.78
C ASP A 424 -6.79 -7.13 35.56
N LYS A 425 -7.56 -6.91 36.63
CA LYS A 425 -9.00 -6.63 36.56
C LYS A 425 -9.30 -5.41 35.70
N GLU A 426 -8.47 -4.38 35.76
CA GLU A 426 -8.66 -3.16 34.98
C GLU A 426 -8.47 -3.42 33.48
N VAL A 427 -7.40 -4.12 33.11
CA VAL A 427 -7.12 -4.54 31.73
C VAL A 427 -8.21 -5.45 31.19
N ALA A 428 -8.67 -6.43 31.99
CA ALA A 428 -9.75 -7.33 31.61
C ALA A 428 -11.07 -6.56 31.35
N GLY A 429 -11.37 -5.55 32.17
CA GLY A 429 -12.53 -4.68 31.98
C GLY A 429 -12.46 -3.86 30.68
N ALA A 430 -11.31 -3.27 30.39
CA ALA A 430 -11.11 -2.50 29.15
C ALA A 430 -11.20 -3.38 27.89
N LEU A 431 -10.62 -4.59 27.92
CA LEU A 431 -10.70 -5.56 26.82
C LEU A 431 -12.13 -6.08 26.61
N ALA A 432 -12.89 -6.31 27.69
CA ALA A 432 -14.30 -6.69 27.58
C ALA A 432 -15.15 -5.59 26.92
N LYS A 433 -14.88 -4.32 27.26
CA LYS A 433 -15.51 -3.16 26.59
C LYS A 433 -15.14 -3.10 25.11
N LEU A 434 -13.87 -3.33 24.77
CA LEU A 434 -13.43 -3.41 23.37
C LEU A 434 -14.19 -4.49 22.60
N THR A 435 -14.27 -5.71 23.11
CA THR A 435 -15.06 -6.79 22.48
C THR A 435 -16.53 -6.39 22.32
N HIS A 436 -17.13 -5.76 23.32
CA HIS A 436 -18.50 -5.25 23.23
C HIS A 436 -18.68 -4.18 22.14
N SER A 437 -17.70 -3.28 22.00
CA SER A 437 -17.74 -2.20 20.99
C SER A 437 -17.69 -2.73 19.55
N VAL A 438 -17.05 -3.88 19.31
CA VAL A 438 -17.04 -4.54 17.99
C VAL A 438 -18.41 -5.13 17.65
N GLN A 439 -19.16 -5.60 18.66
CA GLN A 439 -20.45 -6.28 18.48
C GLN A 439 -21.65 -5.32 18.45
N THR A 440 -21.51 -4.10 18.97
CA THR A 440 -22.62 -3.15 19.14
C THR A 440 -22.49 -1.89 18.29
N LYS A 441 -23.62 -1.21 18.08
CA LYS A 441 -23.68 0.11 17.43
C LYS A 441 -23.80 1.17 18.52
N GLY A 442 -22.73 1.90 18.81
CA GLY A 442 -22.76 3.01 19.77
C GLY A 442 -21.39 3.39 20.32
N GLU A 443 -20.50 2.42 20.50
CA GLU A 443 -19.12 2.65 20.92
C GLU A 443 -18.17 2.57 19.73
N ASN A 444 -17.20 3.49 19.68
CA ASN A 444 -16.15 3.51 18.66
C ASN A 444 -15.05 2.51 19.03
N VAL A 445 -14.75 1.57 18.12
CA VAL A 445 -13.77 0.50 18.38
C VAL A 445 -12.37 1.04 18.66
N LEU A 446 -11.90 2.05 17.91
CA LEU A 446 -10.56 2.60 18.10
C LEU A 446 -10.43 3.33 19.44
N ALA A 447 -11.47 4.07 19.85
CA ALA A 447 -11.49 4.70 21.17
C ALA A 447 -11.35 3.67 22.30
N SER A 448 -12.10 2.56 22.25
CA SER A 448 -11.99 1.48 23.23
C SER A 448 -10.61 0.80 23.20
N ALA A 449 -9.99 0.67 22.02
CA ALA A 449 -8.64 0.12 21.89
C ALA A 449 -7.57 1.04 22.50
N ILE A 450 -7.70 2.36 22.33
CA ILE A 450 -6.80 3.36 22.94
C ILE A 450 -6.90 3.29 24.47
N GLU A 451 -8.10 3.21 25.03
CA GLU A 451 -8.28 3.07 26.48
C GLU A 451 -7.70 1.75 27.01
N ALA A 452 -7.87 0.65 26.28
CA ALA A 452 -7.22 -0.62 26.62
C ALA A 452 -5.69 -0.50 26.62
N ALA A 453 -5.09 0.20 25.64
CA ALA A 453 -3.66 0.44 25.60
C ALA A 453 -3.17 1.27 26.80
N LYS A 454 -3.90 2.33 27.19
CA LYS A 454 -3.58 3.20 28.33
C LYS A 454 -3.56 2.47 29.67
N VAL A 455 -4.43 1.50 29.87
CA VAL A 455 -4.43 0.67 31.10
C VAL A 455 -3.42 -0.49 31.06
N GLY A 456 -2.58 -0.56 30.02
CA GLY A 456 -1.47 -1.51 29.91
C GLY A 456 -1.79 -2.80 29.16
N ALA A 457 -2.86 -2.87 28.36
CA ALA A 457 -3.09 -4.01 27.48
C ALA A 457 -2.00 -4.10 26.41
N THR A 458 -1.49 -5.31 26.16
CA THR A 458 -0.53 -5.56 25.08
C THR A 458 -1.20 -5.52 23.71
N LEU A 459 -0.42 -5.30 22.64
CA LEU A 459 -0.94 -5.32 21.26
C LEU A 459 -1.67 -6.64 20.96
N ASP A 460 -1.13 -7.75 21.43
CA ASP A 460 -1.73 -9.07 21.28
C ASP A 460 -3.07 -9.19 22.01
N ALA A 461 -3.17 -8.70 23.25
CA ALA A 461 -4.41 -8.77 24.01
C ALA A 461 -5.54 -7.95 23.36
N ILE A 462 -5.21 -6.75 22.86
CA ILE A 462 -6.13 -5.91 22.09
C ILE A 462 -6.52 -6.63 20.79
N HIS A 463 -5.56 -7.22 20.07
CA HIS A 463 -5.85 -7.97 18.84
C HIS A 463 -6.81 -9.14 19.10
N GLN A 464 -6.59 -9.94 20.15
CA GLN A 464 -7.49 -11.04 20.51
C GLN A 464 -8.89 -10.54 20.87
N ALA A 465 -9.00 -9.43 21.60
CA ALA A 465 -10.29 -8.85 21.95
C ALA A 465 -11.10 -8.37 20.74
N LEU A 466 -10.43 -7.97 19.64
CA LEU A 466 -11.07 -7.63 18.36
C LEU A 466 -11.59 -8.86 17.60
N LEU A 467 -10.98 -10.04 17.81
CA LEU A 467 -11.40 -11.27 17.15
C LEU A 467 -12.69 -11.85 17.74
N HIS A 468 -12.85 -11.76 19.06
CA HIS A 468 -14.07 -12.13 19.78
C HIS A 468 -15.23 -11.19 19.44
#